data_AF-A0A5D0I877-F1
#
_entry.id   AF-A0A5D0I877-F1
#
_cell.length_a   1.000
_cell.length_b   1.000
_cell.length_c   1.000
_cell.angle_alpha   90.00
_cell.angle_beta   90.00
_cell.angle_gamma   90.00
#
_symmetry.space_group_name_H-M   'P 1'
#
loop_
_entity.id
_entity.type
_entity.pdbx_description
1 polymer ?
#
loop_
_entity_poly.entity_id
_entity_poly.type
_entity_poly.pdbx_seq_one_letter_code
_entity_poly.pdbx_strand_id
1 'polypeptide(L)' 'KNNDTIVTNTRHYDSLLKALEEVQKVKYGLETGLSGDLLAIDIRQALYYFGEITGEISNDDLLGNIFANFCIGK' A
#
# COMPACT_ATOMS: atom_id res chain seq x y z
N LYS A 1 -27.80 -2.61 -14.95
CA LYS A 1 -26.44 -2.67 -15.54
C LYS A 1 -25.51 -3.13 -14.43
N ASN A 2 -25.07 -4.38 -14.44
CA ASN A 2 -23.97 -4.81 -13.56
C ASN A 2 -22.70 -4.20 -14.12
N ASN A 3 -22.23 -3.14 -13.47
CA ASN A 3 -20.94 -2.51 -13.75
C ASN A 3 -19.87 -3.24 -12.92
N ASP A 4 -19.76 -4.55 -13.13
CA ASP A 4 -18.73 -5.34 -12.49
C ASP A 4 -17.40 -4.96 -13.15
N THR A 5 -16.62 -4.11 -12.49
CA THR A 5 -15.27 -3.77 -12.92
C THR A 5 -14.39 -4.99 -12.69
N ILE A 6 -14.09 -5.73 -13.75
CA ILE A 6 -13.26 -6.92 -13.70
C ILE A 6 -11.78 -6.51 -13.73
N VAL A 7 -11.03 -6.89 -12.70
CA VAL A 7 -9.57 -6.71 -12.65
C VAL A 7 -8.90 -7.91 -13.33
N THR A 8 -8.37 -7.71 -14.54
CA THR A 8 -7.72 -8.76 -15.33
C THR A 8 -6.21 -8.81 -15.18
N ASN A 9 -5.60 -7.75 -14.64
CA ASN A 9 -4.16 -7.64 -14.45
C ASN A 9 -3.76 -8.20 -13.08
N THR A 10 -2.96 -9.27 -13.07
CA THR A 10 -2.45 -9.92 -11.84
C THR A 10 -1.68 -8.96 -10.93
N ARG A 11 -0.93 -8.01 -11.50
CA ARG A 11 -0.21 -6.99 -10.72
C ARG A 11 -1.17 -6.06 -9.99
N HIS A 12 -2.23 -5.60 -10.67
CA HIS A 12 -3.24 -4.74 -10.04
C HIS A 12 -4.01 -5.50 -8.97
N TYR A 13 -4.31 -6.78 -9.23
CA TYR A 13 -4.94 -7.64 -8.24
C TYR A 13 -4.08 -7.80 -6.97
N ASP A 14 -2.78 -8.03 -7.12
CA ASP A 14 -1.84 -8.11 -5.99
C ASP A 14 -1.75 -6.79 -5.20
N SER A 15 -1.61 -5.64 -5.90
CA SER A 15 -1.62 -4.34 -5.24
C SER A 15 -2.95 -4.06 -4.51
N LEU A 16 -4.09 -4.48 -5.04
CA LEU A 16 -5.38 -4.36 -4.36
C LEU A 16 -5.48 -5.24 -3.11
N LEU A 17 -4.95 -6.46 -3.14
CA LEU A 17 -4.91 -7.33 -1.97
C LEU A 17 -4.05 -6.74 -0.85
N LYS A 18 -2.89 -6.20 -1.21
CA LYS A 18 -1.99 -5.53 -0.26
C LYS A 18 -2.63 -4.27 0.32
N ALA A 19 -3.26 -3.44 -0.51
CA ALA A 19 -4.00 -2.27 -0.04
C ALA A 19 -5.13 -2.65 0.93
N LEU A 20 -5.85 -3.75 0.64
CA LEU A 20 -6.90 -4.26 1.52
C LEU A 20 -6.35 -4.69 2.89
N GLU A 21 -5.20 -5.36 2.92
CA GLU A 21 -4.54 -5.77 4.17
C GLU A 21 -4.24 -4.55 5.05
N GLU A 22 -3.67 -3.49 4.48
CA GLU A 22 -3.36 -2.26 5.20
C GLU A 22 -4.62 -1.55 5.72
N VAL A 23 -5.69 -1.50 4.91
CA VAL A 23 -6.98 -0.96 5.36
C VAL A 23 -7.57 -1.78 6.51
N GLN A 24 -7.38 -3.10 6.53
CA GLN A 24 -7.79 -3.94 7.65
C GLN A 24 -7.00 -3.65 8.92
N LYS A 25 -5.69 -3.38 8.80
CA LYS A 25 -4.84 -2.94 9.93
C LYS A 25 -5.32 -1.61 10.49
N VAL A 26 -5.62 -0.63 9.63
CA VAL A 26 -6.21 0.65 10.06
C VAL A 26 -7.53 0.43 10.81
N LYS A 27 -8.43 -0.41 10.27
CA LYS A 27 -9.70 -0.71 10.91
C LYS A 27 -9.49 -1.33 12.29
N TYR A 28 -8.62 -2.34 12.39
CA TYR A 28 -8.27 -2.96 13.67
C TYR A 28 -7.65 -1.94 14.64
N GLY A 29 -6.81 -1.05 14.14
CA GLY A 29 -6.19 0.00 14.94
C GLY A 29 -7.22 1.00 15.50
N LEU A 30 -8.21 1.37 14.71
CA LEU A 30 -9.33 2.20 15.18
C LEU A 30 -10.13 1.49 16.26
N GLU A 31 -10.44 0.20 16.08
CA GLU A 31 -11.20 -0.60 17.05
C GLU A 31 -10.43 -0.84 18.37
N THR A 32 -9.10 -0.83 18.31
CA THR A 32 -8.22 -1.03 19.49
C THR A 32 -7.73 0.27 20.13
N GLY A 33 -8.08 1.42 19.57
CA GLY A 33 -7.70 2.73 20.11
C GLY A 33 -6.23 3.10 19.89
N LEU A 34 -5.61 2.60 18.82
CA LEU A 34 -4.27 3.00 18.39
C LEU A 34 -4.21 4.51 18.09
N SER A 35 -3.03 5.12 18.32
CA SER A 35 -2.84 6.54 18.05
C SER A 35 -2.91 6.85 16.55
N GLY A 36 -3.36 8.06 16.22
CA GLY A 36 -3.45 8.52 14.83
C GLY A 36 -2.10 8.45 14.10
N ASP A 37 -0.98 8.64 14.79
CA ASP A 37 0.37 8.54 14.20
C ASP A 37 0.68 7.14 13.69
N LEU A 38 0.25 6.11 14.42
CA LEU A 38 0.43 4.71 14.03
C LEU A 38 -0.52 4.33 12.89
N LEU A 39 -1.78 4.75 12.98
CA LEU A 39 -2.76 4.55 11.89
C LEU A 39 -2.32 5.21 10.58
N ALA A 40 -1.66 6.37 10.67
CA ALA A 40 -1.19 7.09 9.50
C ALA A 40 -0.13 6.31 8.70
N ILE A 41 0.61 5.40 9.34
CA ILE A 41 1.57 4.52 8.66
C ILE A 41 0.83 3.57 7.73
N ASP A 42 -0.14 2.82 8.25
CA ASP A 42 -0.93 1.86 7.49
C ASP A 42 -1.75 2.55 6.38
N ILE A 43 -2.28 3.75 6.65
CA ILE A 43 -2.98 4.57 5.63
C ILE A 43 -2.04 4.94 4.47
N ARG A 44 -0.83 5.42 4.77
CA ARG A 44 0.15 5.76 3.74
C ARG A 44 0.54 4.52 2.93
N GLN A 45 0.67 3.37 3.58
CA GLN A 45 1.01 2.11 2.92
C GLN A 45 -0.12 1.64 1.99
N ALA A 46 -1.39 1.77 2.40
CA ALA A 46 -2.53 1.50 1.53
C ALA A 46 -2.53 2.41 0.29
N LEU A 47 -2.26 3.71 0.48
CA LEU A 47 -2.18 4.69 -0.61
C LEU A 47 -1.03 4.38 -1.58
N TYR A 48 0.12 3.91 -1.08
CA TYR A 48 1.22 3.46 -1.91
C TYR A 48 0.80 2.34 -2.88
N TYR A 49 0.13 1.30 -2.36
CA TYR A 49 -0.35 0.20 -3.20
C TYR A 49 -1.42 0.64 -4.21
N PHE A 50 -2.27 1.63 -3.86
CA PHE A 50 -3.17 2.25 -4.84
C PHE A 50 -2.39 3.02 -5.93
N GLY A 51 -1.33 3.73 -5.55
CA GLY A 51 -0.42 4.42 -6.48
C GLY A 51 0.25 3.48 -7.48
N GLU A 52 0.61 2.26 -7.06
CA GLU A 52 1.14 1.25 -7.99
C GLU A 52 0.15 0.89 -9.11
N ILE A 53 -1.16 0.95 -8.85
CA ILE A 53 -2.20 0.62 -9.83
C ILE A 53 -2.37 1.77 -10.83
N THR A 54 -2.38 3.02 -10.34
CA THR A 54 -2.56 4.21 -11.19
C THR A 54 -1.25 4.61 -11.90
N GLY A 55 -0.11 4.09 -11.47
CA GLY A 55 1.22 4.48 -11.95
C GLY A 55 1.73 5.76 -11.27
N GLU A 56 1.02 6.27 -10.28
CA GLU A 56 1.47 7.36 -9.41
C GLU A 56 2.36 6.78 -8.31
N ILE A 57 3.58 6.40 -8.69
CA ILE A 57 4.62 6.00 -7.75
C ILE A 57 5.53 7.22 -7.57
N SER A 58 5.77 7.65 -6.33
CA SER A 58 6.65 8.79 -6.07
C SER A 58 8.10 8.38 -6.36
N ASN A 59 8.94 9.30 -6.85
CA ASN A 59 10.38 9.03 -7.07
C ASN A 59 11.09 8.54 -5.80
N ASP A 60 10.60 8.94 -4.63
CA ASP A 60 11.14 8.50 -3.33
C ASP A 60 10.97 6.99 -3.11
N ASP A 61 9.91 6.38 -3.64
CA ASP A 61 9.66 4.95 -3.50
C ASP A 61 10.59 4.11 -4.41
N LEU A 62 10.92 4.65 -5.59
CA LEU A 62 11.89 4.02 -6.49
C LEU A 62 13.28 3.99 -5.84
N LEU A 63 13.70 5.09 -5.22
CA LEU A 63 14.96 5.18 -4.50
C LEU A 63 14.96 4.26 -3.28
N GLY A 64 13.88 4.26 -2.48
CA GLY A 64 13.72 3.37 -1.33
C GLY A 64 13.89 1.89 -1.71
N ASN A 65 13.29 1.45 -2.82
CA ASN A 65 13.35 0.05 -3.25
C ASN A 65 14.71 -0.34 -3.88
N ILE A 66 15.39 0.59 -4.55
CA ILE A 66 16.76 0.41 -5.03
C ILE A 66 17.72 0.26 -3.84
N PHE A 67 17.61 1.13 -2.83
CA PHE A 67 18.54 1.15 -1.70
C PHE A 67 18.21 0.12 -0.60
N ALA A 68 16.97 -0.36 -0.50
CA ALA A 68 16.61 -1.42 0.45
C ALA A 68 17.30 -2.77 0.17
N ASN A 69 17.74 -3.00 -1.07
CA ASN A 69 18.47 -4.20 -1.48
C ASN A 69 19.99 -4.03 -1.43
N PHE A 70 20.50 -2.82 -1.16
CA PHE A 70 21.91 -2.66 -0.83
C PHE A 70 22.07 -2.93 0.66
N CYS A 71 22.63 -4.10 1.00
CA CYS A 71 23.25 -4.26 2.32
C CYS A 71 24.14 -3.03 2.54
N ILE A 72 23.88 -2.29 3.62
CA ILE A 72 24.78 -1.25 4.13
C ILE A 72 26.07 -1.99 4.52
N GLY A 73 26.92 -2.18 3.52
CA GLY A 73 28.21 -2.83 3.63
C GLY A 73 29.20 -1.77 4.08
N LYS A 74 29.39 -1.73 5.41
CA LYS A 74 30.23 -0.82 6.21
C LYS A 74 29.69 0.59 6.44
#